data_AF-B7S3K0-F1
#
_entry.id   AF-B7S3K0-F1
#
_cell.length_a   1.000
_cell.length_b   1.000
_cell.length_c   1.000
_cell.angle_alpha   90.00
_cell.angle_beta   90.00
_cell.angle_gamma   90.00
#
_symmetry.space_group_name_H-M   'P 1'
#
loop_
_entity.id
_entity.type
_entity.pdbx_description
1 polymer ?
#
loop_
_entity_poly.entity_id
_entity_poly.type
_entity_poly.pdbx_seq_one_letter_code
_entity_poly.pdbx_strand_id
1 'polypeptide(L)'
;MRGTFKSAHQRMESTFQKFDTDGSGTLDNVEIARAISEVMNFELTNEHVSLLLSEFDKDGNGEIDMAEFVMMVRYMEDNVEPNLDFSDQMAKAVAVSRLETAKLLSEVSTNIYPFRNILCVQGKLTPDLDNPPHYDDDFEPAFAPSEMRCLALVSHNRMKAAMKEFVTINKNILKKFCLTGTQSTMKMLSEVFKGDSSVVFGPSCTSGPLGGDAELAALLCRGRLGGILFFEDPLSAHAHQADIHCLCRQAQVHNTMICATTTSALMMMHVLRSALQGNGRPELIPSFFFSLKSPAVVAYLGEQEKVIATHSSG
;
A
#
# COMPACT_ATOMS: atom_id res chain seq x y z
N MET A 1 -33.99 -5.49 -14.61
CA MET A 1 -33.92 -4.14 -14.01
C MET A 1 -33.34 -4.27 -12.61
N ARG A 2 -32.08 -3.88 -12.38
CA ARG A 2 -31.46 -3.87 -11.05
C ARG A 2 -31.77 -2.52 -10.41
N GLY A 3 -32.50 -2.52 -9.29
CA GLY A 3 -32.89 -1.32 -8.56
C GLY A 3 -31.68 -0.51 -8.10
N THR A 4 -31.81 0.81 -8.12
CA THR A 4 -30.78 1.76 -7.71
C THR A 4 -30.35 1.52 -6.26
N PHE A 5 -29.05 1.61 -5.97
CA PHE A 5 -28.40 1.43 -4.64
C PHE A 5 -29.13 2.16 -3.48
N LYS A 6 -29.78 3.28 -3.78
CA LYS A 6 -30.57 4.10 -2.84
C LYS A 6 -31.79 3.36 -2.22
N SER A 7 -32.34 2.36 -2.91
CA SER A 7 -33.57 1.64 -2.53
C SER A 7 -33.36 0.41 -1.65
N ALA A 8 -32.14 -0.12 -1.59
CA ALA A 8 -31.79 -1.24 -0.70
C ALA A 8 -31.41 -0.72 0.70
N HIS A 9 -30.61 0.35 0.76
CA HIS A 9 -30.21 0.99 2.01
C HIS A 9 -31.42 1.44 2.86
N GLN A 10 -32.40 2.10 2.23
CA GLN A 10 -33.61 2.54 2.93
C GLN A 10 -34.44 1.39 3.51
N ARG A 11 -34.42 0.22 2.87
CA ARG A 11 -35.10 -0.97 3.40
C ARG A 11 -34.36 -1.55 4.60
N MET A 12 -33.04 -1.71 4.50
CA MET A 12 -32.21 -2.27 5.58
C MET A 12 -32.22 -1.38 6.83
N GLU A 13 -32.17 -0.06 6.65
CA GLU A 13 -32.24 0.92 7.75
C GLU A 13 -33.62 0.91 8.43
N SER A 14 -34.71 0.80 7.66
CA SER A 14 -36.05 0.66 8.22
C SER A 14 -36.26 -0.66 8.95
N THR A 15 -35.60 -1.74 8.50
CA THR A 15 -35.63 -3.04 9.17
C THR A 15 -34.84 -2.99 10.47
N PHE A 16 -33.62 -2.44 10.46
CA PHE A 16 -32.80 -2.27 11.66
C PHE A 16 -33.52 -1.47 12.74
N GLN A 17 -34.03 -0.28 12.40
CA GLN A 17 -34.79 0.59 13.30
C GLN A 17 -36.09 -0.04 13.82
N LYS A 18 -36.65 -1.02 13.09
CA LYS A 18 -37.84 -1.75 13.55
C LYS A 18 -37.49 -2.73 14.68
N PHE A 19 -36.26 -3.25 14.69
CA PHE A 19 -35.83 -4.26 15.64
C PHE A 19 -35.05 -3.73 16.83
N ASP A 20 -34.30 -2.64 16.63
CA ASP A 20 -33.69 -1.79 17.68
C ASP A 20 -34.82 -1.07 18.45
N THR A 21 -35.34 -1.75 19.47
CA THR A 21 -36.54 -1.35 20.19
C THR A 21 -36.21 -0.37 21.31
N ASP A 22 -35.01 -0.47 21.85
CA ASP A 22 -34.51 0.42 22.89
C ASP A 22 -33.82 1.68 22.34
N GLY A 23 -33.55 1.72 21.02
CA GLY A 23 -32.94 2.86 20.33
C GLY A 23 -31.46 3.00 20.65
N SER A 24 -30.79 1.91 21.02
CA SER A 24 -29.37 1.85 21.35
C SER A 24 -28.48 2.11 20.13
N GLY A 25 -29.01 1.89 18.92
CA GLY A 25 -28.23 1.95 17.68
C GLY A 25 -27.45 0.68 17.38
N THR A 26 -27.61 -0.35 18.22
CA THR A 26 -27.09 -1.71 18.10
C THR A 26 -28.27 -2.69 18.27
N LEU A 27 -28.07 -3.96 17.92
CA LEU A 27 -29.05 -5.01 18.17
C LEU A 27 -28.48 -6.01 19.16
N ASP A 28 -29.19 -6.23 20.26
CA ASP A 28 -28.82 -7.24 21.24
C ASP A 28 -29.22 -8.66 20.79
N ASN A 29 -28.86 -9.67 21.58
CA ASN A 29 -29.19 -11.08 21.31
C ASN A 29 -30.69 -11.33 21.07
N VAL A 30 -31.57 -10.64 21.78
CA VAL A 30 -33.02 -10.80 21.69
C VAL A 30 -33.55 -10.13 20.43
N GLU A 31 -33.04 -8.96 20.11
CA GLU A 31 -33.41 -8.18 18.94
C GLU A 31 -32.92 -8.82 17.64
N ILE A 32 -31.70 -9.38 17.63
CA ILE A 32 -31.15 -10.17 16.52
C ILE A 32 -32.01 -11.40 16.25
N ALA A 33 -32.35 -12.17 17.29
CA ALA A 33 -33.18 -13.36 17.15
C ALA A 33 -34.53 -13.01 16.51
N ARG A 34 -35.15 -11.92 16.96
CA ARG A 34 -36.44 -11.44 16.44
C ARG A 34 -36.32 -10.92 15.01
N ALA A 35 -35.27 -10.15 14.71
CA ALA A 35 -35.02 -9.57 13.39
C ALA A 35 -34.87 -10.66 12.32
N ILE A 36 -34.04 -11.66 12.59
CA ILE A 36 -33.75 -12.72 11.62
C ILE A 36 -34.94 -13.67 11.51
N SER A 37 -35.63 -13.98 12.61
CA SER A 37 -36.82 -14.84 12.56
C SER A 37 -37.92 -14.24 11.70
N GLU A 38 -38.10 -12.92 11.73
CA GLU A 38 -39.11 -12.24 10.92
C GLU A 38 -38.70 -12.13 9.43
N VAL A 39 -37.41 -11.91 9.15
CA VAL A 39 -36.92 -11.80 7.77
C VAL A 39 -36.86 -13.16 7.07
N MET A 40 -36.51 -14.22 7.80
CA MET A 40 -36.23 -15.56 7.25
C MET A 40 -37.34 -16.57 7.53
N ASN A 41 -38.37 -16.21 8.32
CA ASN A 41 -39.49 -17.07 8.71
C ASN A 41 -39.04 -18.40 9.36
N PHE A 42 -38.06 -18.31 10.27
CA PHE A 42 -37.46 -19.45 10.96
C PHE A 42 -37.14 -19.09 12.42
N GLU A 43 -37.34 -20.00 13.38
CA GLU A 43 -37.04 -19.74 14.80
C GLU A 43 -35.56 -20.02 15.11
N LEU A 44 -34.82 -19.00 15.55
CA LEU A 44 -33.44 -19.17 16.00
C LEU A 44 -33.37 -19.61 17.47
N THR A 45 -32.45 -20.53 17.77
CA THR A 45 -32.07 -20.86 19.14
C THR A 45 -30.99 -19.89 19.63
N ASN A 46 -30.81 -19.78 20.95
CA ASN A 46 -29.75 -18.96 21.55
C ASN A 46 -28.34 -19.38 21.09
N GLU A 47 -28.14 -20.66 20.77
CA GLU A 47 -26.88 -21.16 20.22
C GLU A 47 -26.63 -20.61 18.81
N HIS A 48 -27.67 -20.48 17.99
CA HIS A 48 -27.56 -19.86 16.67
C HIS A 48 -27.21 -18.36 16.78
N VAL A 49 -27.86 -17.63 17.70
CA VAL A 49 -27.55 -16.20 17.91
C VAL A 49 -26.11 -16.01 18.37
N SER A 50 -25.63 -16.85 19.30
CA SER A 50 -24.24 -16.80 19.77
C SER A 50 -23.23 -17.03 18.65
N LEU A 51 -23.56 -17.92 17.71
CA LEU A 51 -22.71 -18.23 16.58
C LEU A 51 -22.73 -17.11 15.53
N LEU A 52 -23.85 -16.39 15.37
CA LEU A 52 -23.92 -15.18 14.55
C LEU A 52 -23.08 -14.04 15.11
N LEU A 53 -23.17 -13.79 16.42
CA LEU A 53 -22.32 -12.81 17.09
C LEU A 53 -20.84 -13.14 16.87
N SER A 54 -20.42 -14.39 17.09
CA SER A 54 -19.01 -14.77 16.94
C SER A 54 -18.40 -14.54 15.55
N GLU A 55 -19.23 -14.34 14.51
CA GLU A 55 -18.79 -14.15 13.13
C GLU A 55 -19.00 -12.71 12.61
N PHE A 56 -20.01 -11.99 13.11
CA PHE A 56 -20.37 -10.66 12.61
C PHE A 56 -20.10 -9.50 13.58
N ASP A 57 -19.98 -9.76 14.88
CA ASP A 57 -19.54 -8.79 15.89
C ASP A 57 -18.01 -8.62 15.80
N LYS A 58 -17.57 -7.57 15.10
CA LYS A 58 -16.16 -7.34 14.77
C LYS A 58 -15.42 -6.60 15.87
N ASP A 59 -16.13 -5.75 16.60
CA ASP A 59 -15.55 -4.98 17.70
C ASP A 59 -15.59 -5.74 19.04
N GLY A 60 -16.32 -6.87 19.09
CA GLY A 60 -16.41 -7.80 20.20
C GLY A 60 -17.26 -7.29 21.35
N ASN A 61 -18.21 -6.38 21.07
CA ASN A 61 -19.03 -5.72 22.08
C ASN A 61 -20.23 -6.58 22.54
N GLY A 62 -20.53 -7.68 21.85
CA GLY A 62 -21.63 -8.61 22.15
C GLY A 62 -22.99 -8.22 21.55
N GLU A 63 -23.01 -7.19 20.71
CA GLU A 63 -24.17 -6.63 20.01
C GLU A 63 -23.82 -6.44 18.52
N ILE A 64 -24.80 -6.14 17.67
CA ILE A 64 -24.59 -5.94 16.22
C ILE A 64 -24.96 -4.51 15.83
N ASP A 65 -23.98 -3.75 15.34
CA ASP A 65 -24.24 -2.41 14.83
C ASP A 65 -24.85 -2.43 13.40
N MET A 66 -25.27 -1.26 12.92
CA MET A 66 -25.87 -1.13 11.59
C MET A 66 -24.94 -1.58 10.44
N ALA A 67 -23.63 -1.37 10.56
CA ALA A 67 -22.67 -1.78 9.53
C ALA A 67 -22.49 -3.31 9.53
N GLU A 68 -22.43 -3.92 10.69
CA GLU A 68 -22.36 -5.36 10.91
C GLU A 68 -23.65 -6.06 10.46
N PHE A 69 -24.81 -5.48 10.79
CA PHE A 69 -26.12 -5.95 10.34
C PHE A 69 -26.24 -5.97 8.81
N VAL A 70 -25.77 -4.92 8.13
CA VAL A 70 -25.77 -4.85 6.67
C VAL A 70 -24.86 -5.92 6.06
N MET A 71 -23.71 -6.21 6.67
CA MET A 71 -22.83 -7.29 6.21
C MET A 71 -23.47 -8.66 6.43
N MET A 72 -24.09 -8.89 7.59
CA MET A 72 -24.79 -10.13 7.92
C MET A 72 -25.92 -10.42 6.92
N VAL A 73 -26.81 -9.46 6.68
CA VAL A 73 -27.96 -9.65 5.78
C VAL A 73 -27.50 -9.93 4.35
N ARG A 74 -26.50 -9.20 3.85
CA ARG A 74 -25.95 -9.45 2.50
C ARG A 74 -25.32 -10.83 2.39
N TYR A 75 -24.55 -11.22 3.40
CA TYR A 75 -23.91 -12.52 3.42
C TYR A 75 -24.93 -13.66 3.42
N MET A 76 -26.04 -13.50 4.14
CA MET A 76 -27.15 -14.46 4.11
C MET A 76 -27.88 -14.46 2.76
N GLU A 77 -28.20 -13.29 2.19
CA GLU A 77 -28.87 -13.20 0.88
C GLU A 77 -28.07 -13.88 -0.24
N ASP A 78 -26.73 -13.76 -0.21
CA ASP A 78 -25.86 -14.32 -1.25
C ASP A 78 -25.59 -15.84 -1.09
N ASN A 79 -25.83 -16.41 0.09
CA ASN A 79 -25.45 -17.80 0.42
C ASN A 79 -26.61 -18.74 0.84
N VAL A 80 -27.85 -18.26 0.86
CA VAL A 80 -29.03 -19.08 1.22
C VAL A 80 -29.50 -19.93 0.02
N GLU A 81 -29.29 -21.25 0.10
CA GLU A 81 -29.91 -22.22 -0.80
C GLU A 81 -31.31 -22.61 -0.30
N PRO A 82 -32.34 -22.63 -1.18
CA PRO A 82 -33.68 -23.03 -0.76
C PRO A 82 -33.71 -24.54 -0.47
N ASN A 83 -34.02 -24.91 0.79
CA ASN A 83 -34.20 -26.27 1.35
C ASN A 83 -33.03 -26.92 2.12
N LEU A 84 -32.05 -26.18 2.66
CA LEU A 84 -31.14 -26.71 3.70
C LEU A 84 -31.60 -26.31 5.11
N ASP A 85 -31.37 -27.19 6.10
CA ASP A 85 -31.58 -26.89 7.52
C ASP A 85 -30.67 -25.73 7.94
N PHE A 86 -31.20 -24.78 8.73
CA PHE A 86 -30.49 -23.54 9.06
C PHE A 86 -29.20 -23.81 9.87
N SER A 87 -29.19 -24.86 10.72
CA SER A 87 -27.99 -25.24 11.45
C SER A 87 -26.89 -25.75 10.51
N ASP A 88 -27.26 -26.51 9.48
CA ASP A 88 -26.36 -26.97 8.41
C ASP A 88 -25.95 -25.82 7.47
N GLN A 89 -26.85 -24.87 7.19
CA GLN A 89 -26.54 -23.66 6.42
C GLN A 89 -25.53 -22.80 7.14
N MET A 90 -25.69 -22.61 8.46
CA MET A 90 -24.79 -21.79 9.24
C MET A 90 -23.49 -22.50 9.55
N ALA A 91 -23.50 -23.82 9.76
CA ALA A 91 -22.27 -24.61 9.81
C ALA A 91 -21.52 -24.57 8.46
N LYS A 92 -22.23 -24.61 7.32
CA LYS A 92 -21.65 -24.38 5.99
C LYS A 92 -21.14 -22.96 5.83
N ALA A 93 -21.88 -21.95 6.26
CA ALA A 93 -21.54 -20.56 6.09
C ALA A 93 -20.40 -20.14 7.03
N VAL A 94 -20.31 -20.72 8.24
CA VAL A 94 -19.15 -20.60 9.13
C VAL A 94 -17.98 -21.42 8.62
N ALA A 95 -18.21 -22.61 8.04
CA ALA A 95 -17.15 -23.36 7.38
C ALA A 95 -16.65 -22.62 6.14
N VAL A 96 -17.52 -21.97 5.36
CA VAL A 96 -17.18 -21.15 4.20
C VAL A 96 -16.53 -19.84 4.66
N SER A 97 -17.03 -19.16 5.70
CA SER A 97 -16.40 -17.99 6.33
C SER A 97 -15.02 -18.33 6.88
N ARG A 98 -14.83 -19.46 7.56
CA ARG A 98 -13.51 -19.91 8.06
C ARG A 98 -12.62 -20.45 6.96
N LEU A 99 -13.16 -21.04 5.89
CA LEU A 99 -12.40 -21.55 4.76
C LEU A 99 -12.09 -20.45 3.74
N GLU A 100 -12.92 -19.41 3.66
CA GLU A 100 -12.72 -18.13 2.97
C GLU A 100 -11.89 -17.20 3.82
N THR A 101 -11.91 -17.26 5.15
CA THR A 101 -10.99 -16.53 6.03
C THR A 101 -9.67 -17.26 6.11
N ALA A 102 -9.62 -18.59 6.00
CA ALA A 102 -8.37 -19.34 5.83
C ALA A 102 -7.87 -19.27 4.39
N LYS A 103 -8.75 -19.17 3.38
CA LYS A 103 -8.38 -18.83 2.00
C LYS A 103 -7.98 -17.39 1.88
N LEU A 104 -8.64 -16.44 2.55
CA LEU A 104 -8.27 -15.04 2.59
C LEU A 104 -7.01 -14.92 3.40
N LEU A 105 -6.82 -15.56 4.55
CA LEU A 105 -5.54 -15.59 5.28
C LEU A 105 -4.46 -16.32 4.50
N SER A 106 -4.77 -17.34 3.69
CA SER A 106 -3.80 -17.97 2.80
C SER A 106 -3.53 -17.13 1.55
N GLU A 107 -4.52 -16.40 1.03
CA GLU A 107 -4.45 -15.43 -0.07
C GLU A 107 -3.89 -14.09 0.40
N VAL A 108 -3.96 -13.74 1.67
CA VAL A 108 -3.45 -12.52 2.31
C VAL A 108 -2.06 -12.82 2.82
N SER A 109 -1.76 -14.03 3.31
CA SER A 109 -0.37 -14.47 3.53
C SER A 109 0.37 -14.78 2.22
N THR A 110 -0.34 -14.97 1.09
CA THR A 110 0.26 -15.05 -0.24
C THR A 110 0.14 -13.78 -1.07
N ASN A 111 -0.78 -12.84 -0.80
CA ASN A 111 -0.94 -11.56 -1.51
C ASN A 111 -0.49 -10.32 -0.73
N ILE A 112 -0.38 -10.35 0.60
CA ILE A 112 0.44 -9.40 1.39
C ILE A 112 1.90 -9.88 1.33
N TYR A 113 2.38 -10.18 0.12
CA TYR A 113 3.67 -10.80 -0.17
C TYR A 113 3.78 -12.25 0.32
N PRO A 114 4.06 -13.23 -0.56
CA PRO A 114 4.55 -14.53 -0.09
C PRO A 114 5.74 -14.28 0.82
N PHE A 115 5.81 -14.91 1.99
CA PHE A 115 6.96 -14.77 2.89
C PHE A 115 8.29 -15.05 2.15
N ARG A 116 8.26 -15.92 1.13
CA ARG A 116 9.35 -16.19 0.16
C ARG A 116 9.77 -14.98 -0.69
N ASN A 117 8.85 -14.06 -0.98
CA ASN A 117 9.09 -12.86 -1.77
C ASN A 117 9.45 -11.64 -0.90
N ILE A 118 9.03 -11.61 0.38
CA ILE A 118 9.60 -10.71 1.41
C ILE A 118 11.04 -11.13 1.72
N LEU A 119 11.27 -12.44 1.79
CA LEU A 119 12.57 -13.07 1.92
C LEU A 119 13.14 -13.48 0.55
N CYS A 120 13.16 -12.56 -0.42
CA CYS A 120 14.17 -12.67 -1.49
C CYS A 120 15.56 -12.23 -0.94
N VAL A 121 15.92 -12.83 0.18
CA VAL A 121 17.25 -13.33 0.45
C VAL A 121 16.98 -14.78 0.79
N GLN A 122 17.16 -15.69 -0.16
CA GLN A 122 17.15 -17.12 0.16
C GLN A 122 18.29 -17.38 1.15
N GLY A 123 17.95 -17.42 2.44
CA GLY A 123 18.64 -18.23 3.43
C GLY A 123 19.97 -17.72 4.02
N LYS A 124 20.49 -16.53 3.69
CA LYS A 124 21.65 -15.97 4.43
C LYS A 124 21.58 -14.44 4.55
N LEU A 125 21.40 -13.95 5.78
CA LEU A 125 21.59 -12.54 6.18
C LEU A 125 23.07 -12.08 6.12
N THR A 126 23.94 -12.87 5.51
CA THR A 126 25.34 -12.57 5.24
C THR A 126 25.63 -12.93 3.78
N PRO A 127 26.36 -12.11 3.01
CA PRO A 127 26.78 -12.50 1.67
C PRO A 127 27.50 -13.85 1.74
N ASP A 128 27.04 -14.81 0.93
CA ASP A 128 27.69 -16.10 0.81
C ASP A 128 28.99 -15.90 0.02
N LEU A 129 30.11 -15.77 0.73
CA LEU A 129 31.43 -15.48 0.12
C LEU A 129 31.90 -16.60 -0.83
N ASP A 130 31.25 -17.77 -0.76
CA ASP A 130 31.63 -18.97 -1.50
C ASP A 130 30.79 -19.23 -2.77
N ASN A 131 29.65 -18.56 -2.93
CA ASN A 131 28.77 -18.70 -4.12
C ASN A 131 28.50 -17.33 -4.76
N PRO A 132 28.74 -17.16 -6.08
CA PRO A 132 28.61 -15.86 -6.74
C PRO A 132 27.18 -15.30 -6.61
N PRO A 133 27.00 -13.96 -6.66
CA PRO A 133 25.78 -13.29 -6.23
C PRO A 133 24.57 -13.78 -7.04
N HIS A 134 23.53 -14.22 -6.33
CA HIS A 134 22.23 -14.51 -6.92
C HIS A 134 21.61 -13.18 -7.37
N TYR A 135 21.61 -12.94 -8.68
CA TYR A 135 20.94 -11.79 -9.28
C TYR A 135 19.43 -11.92 -9.15
N ASP A 136 18.72 -10.79 -9.09
CA ASP A 136 17.26 -10.79 -9.07
C ASP A 136 16.68 -11.32 -10.39
N ASP A 137 15.66 -12.18 -10.37
CA ASP A 137 15.09 -12.78 -11.60
C ASP A 137 14.37 -11.72 -12.46
N ASP A 138 14.55 -11.74 -13.78
CA ASP A 138 13.85 -10.80 -14.66
C ASP A 138 12.35 -11.11 -14.77
N PHE A 139 11.55 -10.10 -15.09
CA PHE A 139 10.09 -10.22 -15.20
C PHE A 139 9.49 -9.14 -16.11
N GLU A 140 8.31 -9.40 -16.67
CA GLU A 140 7.55 -8.41 -17.44
C GLU A 140 6.83 -7.44 -16.49
N PRO A 141 7.07 -6.12 -16.59
CA PRO A 141 6.43 -5.14 -15.74
C PRO A 141 5.00 -4.83 -16.23
N ALA A 142 4.08 -4.58 -15.30
CA ALA A 142 2.72 -4.15 -15.55
C ALA A 142 2.62 -2.71 -16.09
N PHE A 143 3.68 -1.90 -15.89
CA PHE A 143 3.77 -0.51 -16.32
C PHE A 143 5.10 -0.27 -17.02
N ALA A 144 5.07 0.47 -18.13
CA ALA A 144 6.28 0.93 -18.78
C ALA A 144 6.98 2.03 -17.96
N PRO A 145 8.32 2.18 -18.06
CA PRO A 145 9.06 3.25 -17.39
C PRO A 145 8.52 4.67 -17.66
N SER A 146 7.91 4.89 -18.83
CA SER A 146 7.31 6.18 -19.24
C SER A 146 5.97 6.49 -18.57
N GLU A 147 5.29 5.48 -18.03
CA GLU A 147 4.00 5.63 -17.32
C GLU A 147 4.21 5.98 -15.84
N MET A 148 5.46 5.91 -15.37
CA MET A 148 5.84 6.18 -14.00
C MET A 148 6.78 7.37 -13.91
N ARG A 149 6.78 8.03 -12.74
CA ARG A 149 7.81 9.01 -12.41
C ARG A 149 9.17 8.34 -12.25
N CYS A 150 10.24 9.14 -12.38
CA CYS A 150 11.60 8.61 -12.32
C CYS A 150 11.97 8.13 -10.90
N LEU A 151 12.86 7.13 -10.84
CA LEU A 151 13.54 6.70 -9.62
C LEU A 151 14.93 7.35 -9.58
N ALA A 152 15.16 8.20 -8.57
CA ALA A 152 16.45 8.84 -8.38
C ALA A 152 17.40 7.95 -7.55
N LEU A 153 18.65 7.81 -8.00
CA LEU A 153 19.72 7.18 -7.24
C LEU A 153 20.80 8.22 -6.92
N VAL A 154 21.09 8.37 -5.63
CA VAL A 154 22.06 9.32 -5.11
C VAL A 154 22.99 8.60 -4.14
N SER A 155 24.29 8.88 -4.21
CA SER A 155 25.27 8.22 -3.36
C SER A 155 26.46 9.13 -3.08
N HIS A 156 26.80 9.29 -1.80
CA HIS A 156 28.05 9.94 -1.41
C HIS A 156 29.26 9.11 -1.86
N ASN A 157 30.41 9.77 -2.02
CA ASN A 157 31.59 9.14 -2.62
C ASN A 157 32.00 7.82 -1.94
N ARG A 158 31.97 7.76 -0.60
CA ARG A 158 32.32 6.53 0.15
C ARG A 158 31.28 5.41 0.02
N MET A 159 30.06 5.74 -0.38
CA MET A 159 28.95 4.80 -0.53
C MET A 159 28.76 4.31 -1.97
N LYS A 160 29.52 4.83 -2.95
CA LYS A 160 29.37 4.46 -4.36
C LYS A 160 29.65 3.00 -4.65
N ALA A 161 30.60 2.39 -3.94
CA ALA A 161 30.87 0.96 -4.07
C ALA A 161 29.65 0.13 -3.64
N ALA A 162 29.08 0.44 -2.47
CA ALA A 162 27.86 -0.20 -1.99
C ALA A 162 26.66 0.04 -2.92
N MET A 163 26.52 1.25 -3.47
CA MET A 163 25.48 1.54 -4.46
C MET A 163 25.66 0.72 -5.75
N LYS A 164 26.90 0.60 -6.26
CA LYS A 164 27.19 -0.21 -7.46
C LYS A 164 26.85 -1.67 -7.24
N GLU A 165 27.22 -2.23 -6.09
CA GLU A 165 26.86 -3.60 -5.70
C GLU A 165 25.34 -3.78 -5.61
N PHE A 166 24.66 -2.87 -4.92
CA PHE A 166 23.20 -2.88 -4.79
C PHE A 166 22.49 -2.85 -6.14
N VAL A 167 22.91 -1.95 -7.05
CA VAL A 167 22.31 -1.86 -8.39
C VAL A 167 22.58 -3.12 -9.21
N THR A 168 23.77 -3.70 -9.07
CA THR A 168 24.15 -4.92 -9.80
C THR A 168 23.28 -6.11 -9.39
N ILE A 169 23.00 -6.24 -8.09
CA ILE A 169 22.14 -7.31 -7.54
C ILE A 169 20.67 -7.14 -7.95
N ASN A 170 20.17 -5.90 -8.01
CA ASN A 170 18.75 -5.58 -8.23
C ASN A 170 18.46 -5.03 -9.64
N LYS A 171 19.35 -5.31 -10.60
CA LYS A 171 19.33 -4.66 -11.91
C LYS A 171 18.02 -4.92 -12.66
N ASN A 172 17.41 -6.10 -12.51
CA ASN A 172 16.23 -6.48 -13.28
C ASN A 172 14.95 -5.80 -12.77
N ILE A 173 14.87 -5.45 -11.49
CA ILE A 173 13.84 -4.53 -10.98
C ILE A 173 14.14 -3.09 -11.40
N LEU A 174 15.37 -2.62 -11.20
CA LEU A 174 15.72 -1.21 -11.41
C LEU A 174 15.54 -0.78 -12.87
N LYS A 175 15.84 -1.64 -13.85
CA LYS A 175 15.67 -1.31 -15.28
C LYS A 175 14.21 -1.10 -15.69
N LYS A 176 13.23 -1.48 -14.86
CA LYS A 176 11.79 -1.25 -15.10
C LYS A 176 11.35 0.18 -14.77
N PHE A 177 12.25 1.00 -14.22
CA PHE A 177 12.02 2.40 -13.92
C PHE A 177 12.82 3.30 -14.86
N CYS A 178 12.36 4.55 -15.01
CA CYS A 178 13.17 5.61 -15.58
C CYS A 178 14.20 6.08 -14.53
N LEU A 179 15.47 5.74 -14.70
CA LEU A 179 16.53 5.99 -13.72
C LEU A 179 17.14 7.38 -13.88
N THR A 180 17.23 8.14 -12.80
CA THR A 180 17.88 9.46 -12.76
C THR A 180 18.79 9.56 -11.54
N GLY A 181 19.59 10.62 -11.45
CA GLY A 181 20.54 10.81 -10.35
C GLY A 181 21.60 11.85 -10.68
N THR A 182 22.54 12.03 -9.74
CA THR A 182 23.69 12.91 -9.94
C THR A 182 24.66 12.36 -10.97
N GLN A 183 25.44 13.22 -11.61
CA GLN A 183 26.30 12.87 -12.75
C GLN A 183 27.19 11.65 -12.49
N SER A 184 27.80 11.57 -11.31
CA SER A 184 28.66 10.44 -10.97
C SER A 184 27.90 9.13 -10.76
N THR A 185 26.68 9.19 -10.26
CA THR A 185 25.83 8.01 -10.10
C THR A 185 25.34 7.54 -11.46
N MET A 186 24.92 8.47 -12.34
CA MET A 186 24.49 8.14 -13.70
C MET A 186 25.60 7.45 -14.51
N LYS A 187 26.85 7.91 -14.40
CA LYS A 187 28.00 7.23 -15.01
C LYS A 187 28.15 5.79 -14.51
N MET A 188 28.00 5.56 -13.20
CA MET A 188 28.05 4.23 -12.61
C MET A 188 26.90 3.35 -13.13
N LEU A 189 25.68 3.88 -13.20
CA LEU A 189 24.53 3.16 -13.76
C LEU A 189 24.76 2.77 -15.22
N SER A 190 25.24 3.69 -16.05
CA SER A 190 25.57 3.39 -17.46
C SER A 190 26.63 2.30 -17.61
N GLU A 191 27.55 2.18 -16.66
CA GLU A 191 28.54 1.09 -16.62
C GLU A 191 27.89 -0.25 -16.25
N VAL A 192 27.06 -0.27 -15.20
CA VAL A 192 26.39 -1.50 -14.73
C VAL A 192 25.40 -2.03 -15.78
N PHE A 193 24.66 -1.16 -16.45
CA PHE A 193 23.70 -1.51 -17.50
C PHE A 193 24.31 -1.54 -18.91
N LYS A 194 25.64 -1.55 -19.04
CA LYS A 194 26.29 -1.53 -20.35
C LYS A 194 25.86 -2.75 -21.18
N GLY A 195 25.24 -2.49 -22.33
CA GLY A 195 24.75 -3.53 -23.25
C GLY A 195 23.31 -3.97 -22.99
N ASP A 196 22.64 -3.45 -21.94
CA ASP A 196 21.21 -3.65 -21.73
C ASP A 196 20.44 -2.47 -22.35
N SER A 197 19.72 -2.71 -23.45
CA SER A 197 18.93 -1.68 -24.12
C SER A 197 17.53 -1.47 -23.52
N SER A 198 17.15 -2.26 -22.52
CA SER A 198 15.84 -2.14 -21.86
C SER A 198 15.80 -1.06 -20.77
N VAL A 199 16.96 -0.63 -20.26
CA VAL A 199 17.04 0.43 -19.26
C VAL A 199 16.68 1.79 -19.87
N VAL A 200 15.89 2.57 -19.14
CA VAL A 200 15.54 3.94 -19.51
C VAL A 200 16.22 4.90 -18.56
N PHE A 201 17.00 5.83 -19.12
CA PHE A 201 17.64 6.90 -18.34
C PHE A 201 16.85 8.21 -18.47
N GLY A 202 16.54 8.79 -17.32
CA GLY A 202 16.01 10.14 -17.21
C GLY A 202 17.12 11.20 -17.27
N PRO A 203 16.77 12.48 -17.02
CA PRO A 203 17.75 13.57 -17.00
C PRO A 203 18.87 13.29 -15.99
N SER A 204 20.13 13.44 -16.40
CA SER A 204 21.25 13.44 -15.45
C SER A 204 21.34 14.80 -14.77
N CYS A 205 21.46 14.80 -13.45
CA CYS A 205 21.73 16.01 -12.68
C CYS A 205 23.24 16.27 -12.57
N THR A 206 23.64 17.48 -12.18
CA THR A 206 25.03 17.82 -11.84
C THR A 206 25.51 17.04 -10.59
N SER A 207 26.77 17.21 -10.18
CA SER A 207 27.23 16.60 -8.93
C SER A 207 26.56 17.28 -7.73
N GLY A 208 26.34 16.55 -6.63
CA GLY A 208 25.71 17.09 -5.40
C GLY A 208 26.31 18.44 -4.96
N PRO A 209 27.64 18.55 -4.75
CA PRO A 209 28.30 19.81 -4.38
C PRO A 209 28.12 20.97 -5.37
N LEU A 210 27.73 20.70 -6.62
CA LEU A 210 27.53 21.70 -7.67
C LEU A 210 26.04 21.96 -7.96
N GLY A 211 25.13 21.50 -7.10
CA GLY A 211 23.69 21.74 -7.22
C GLY A 211 22.86 20.55 -7.68
N GLY A 212 23.46 19.37 -7.85
CA GLY A 212 22.74 18.17 -8.29
C GLY A 212 21.59 17.78 -7.37
N ASP A 213 21.75 17.96 -6.06
CA ASP A 213 20.70 17.66 -5.08
C ASP A 213 19.54 18.68 -5.16
N ALA A 214 19.85 19.94 -5.48
CA ALA A 214 18.84 20.97 -5.74
C ALA A 214 18.08 20.72 -7.06
N GLU A 215 18.76 20.23 -8.10
CA GLU A 215 18.12 19.81 -9.34
C GLU A 215 17.16 18.64 -9.12
N LEU A 216 17.56 17.64 -8.32
CA LEU A 216 16.67 16.54 -7.93
C LEU A 216 15.47 17.04 -7.11
N ALA A 217 15.68 17.97 -6.17
CA ALA A 217 14.59 18.58 -5.42
C ALA A 217 13.63 19.33 -6.36
N ALA A 218 14.13 20.00 -7.39
CA ALA A 218 13.29 20.65 -8.40
C ALA A 218 12.49 19.64 -9.25
N LEU A 219 13.08 18.50 -9.61
CA LEU A 219 12.36 17.42 -10.30
C LEU A 219 11.25 16.84 -9.41
N LEU A 220 11.53 16.66 -8.11
CA LEU A 220 10.56 16.20 -7.13
C LEU A 220 9.38 17.17 -7.00
N CYS A 221 9.65 18.45 -6.79
CA CYS A 221 8.61 19.48 -6.65
C CYS A 221 7.72 19.60 -7.91
N ARG A 222 8.25 19.25 -9.08
CA ARG A 222 7.52 19.22 -10.35
C ARG A 222 6.79 17.89 -10.61
N GLY A 223 6.77 16.97 -9.65
CA GLY A 223 6.11 15.67 -9.76
C GLY A 223 6.77 14.75 -10.80
N ARG A 224 8.08 14.87 -11.01
CA ARG A 224 8.85 14.02 -11.93
C ARG A 224 9.64 12.91 -11.24
N LEU A 225 9.77 12.96 -9.91
CA LEU A 225 10.38 11.88 -9.11
C LEU A 225 9.29 11.11 -8.36
N GLY A 226 9.31 9.79 -8.49
CA GLY A 226 8.44 8.88 -7.76
C GLY A 226 9.12 8.30 -6.52
N GLY A 227 10.45 8.26 -6.51
CA GLY A 227 11.22 7.78 -5.38
C GLY A 227 12.68 8.18 -5.42
N ILE A 228 13.34 8.09 -4.27
CA ILE A 228 14.77 8.38 -4.10
C ILE A 228 15.42 7.23 -3.31
N LEU A 229 16.47 6.63 -3.87
CA LEU A 229 17.41 5.79 -3.15
C LEU A 229 18.66 6.62 -2.84
N PHE A 230 18.85 7.00 -1.58
CA PHE A 230 19.93 7.88 -1.15
C PHE A 230 20.88 7.13 -0.22
N PHE A 231 22.05 6.76 -0.72
CA PHE A 231 23.10 6.16 0.09
C PHE A 231 24.00 7.26 0.65
N GLU A 232 23.59 7.79 1.79
CA GLU A 232 24.31 8.80 2.54
C GLU A 232 25.49 8.20 3.32
N ASP A 233 26.60 8.92 3.35
CA ASP A 233 27.73 8.68 4.25
C ASP A 233 27.53 9.49 5.54
N PRO A 234 27.18 8.84 6.67
CA PRO A 234 26.88 9.56 7.91
C PRO A 234 28.13 10.02 8.68
N LEU A 235 29.32 9.61 8.27
CA LEU A 235 30.57 9.88 9.00
C LEU A 235 31.41 11.00 8.39
N SER A 236 31.08 11.43 7.17
CA SER A 236 31.78 12.52 6.49
C SER A 236 30.99 13.82 6.59
N ALA A 237 31.71 14.94 6.74
CA ALA A 237 31.13 16.26 6.56
C ALA A 237 30.86 16.51 5.06
N HIS A 238 29.66 17.00 4.75
CA HIS A 238 29.25 17.29 3.37
C HIS A 238 29.13 18.80 3.18
N ALA A 239 29.91 19.36 2.24
CA ALA A 239 29.89 20.80 1.95
C ALA A 239 28.51 21.31 1.47
N HIS A 240 27.64 20.41 1.02
CA HIS A 240 26.31 20.66 0.47
C HIS A 240 25.19 20.10 1.37
N GLN A 241 25.43 20.00 2.69
CA GLN A 241 24.46 19.45 3.65
C GLN A 241 23.09 20.15 3.61
N ALA A 242 23.06 21.46 3.36
CA ALA A 242 21.81 22.21 3.22
C ALA A 242 20.94 21.69 2.05
N ASP A 243 21.57 21.29 0.94
CA ASP A 243 20.87 20.77 -0.24
C ASP A 243 20.36 19.35 0.00
N ILE A 244 21.14 18.51 0.70
CA ILE A 244 20.72 17.18 1.16
C ILE A 244 19.47 17.30 2.03
N HIS A 245 19.52 18.17 3.05
CA HIS A 245 18.36 18.40 3.92
C HIS A 245 17.17 18.96 3.15
N CYS A 246 17.40 19.84 2.16
CA CYS A 246 16.35 20.36 1.31
C CYS A 246 15.68 19.22 0.53
N LEU A 247 16.45 18.34 -0.12
CA LEU A 247 15.92 17.20 -0.87
C LEU A 247 15.07 16.28 0.03
N CYS A 248 15.61 15.88 1.18
CA CYS A 248 14.91 15.01 2.13
C CYS A 248 13.62 15.66 2.67
N ARG A 249 13.68 16.95 3.01
CA ARG A 249 12.50 17.70 3.46
C ARG A 249 11.45 17.82 2.35
N GLN A 250 11.84 18.05 1.10
CA GLN A 250 10.88 18.11 0.00
C GLN A 250 10.23 16.75 -0.25
N ALA A 251 10.96 15.64 -0.11
CA ALA A 251 10.35 14.31 -0.14
C ALA A 251 9.26 14.14 0.92
N GLN A 252 9.48 14.65 2.14
CA GLN A 252 8.45 14.66 3.19
C GLN A 252 7.26 15.56 2.83
N VAL A 253 7.48 16.77 2.31
CA VAL A 253 6.42 17.70 1.89
C VAL A 253 5.51 17.06 0.83
N HIS A 254 6.11 16.44 -0.18
CA HIS A 254 5.42 15.82 -1.30
C HIS A 254 5.06 14.35 -1.07
N ASN A 255 5.27 13.84 0.15
CA ASN A 255 5.07 12.44 0.53
C ASN A 255 5.64 11.45 -0.53
N THR A 256 6.84 11.76 -1.02
CA THR A 256 7.55 10.97 -2.03
C THR A 256 8.43 9.94 -1.34
N MET A 257 8.45 8.72 -1.87
CA MET A 257 9.26 7.63 -1.33
C MET A 257 10.74 8.02 -1.23
N ILE A 258 11.36 7.82 -0.07
CA ILE A 258 12.80 7.99 0.13
C ILE A 258 13.36 6.86 0.97
N CYS A 259 14.46 6.26 0.51
CA CYS A 259 15.21 5.22 1.20
C CYS A 259 16.62 5.74 1.50
N ALA A 260 16.85 6.16 2.75
CA ALA A 260 18.12 6.76 3.19
C ALA A 260 19.17 5.74 3.68
N THR A 261 18.80 4.46 3.76
CA THR A 261 19.71 3.38 4.17
C THR A 261 19.68 2.23 3.17
N THR A 262 20.79 1.50 3.05
CA THR A 262 20.85 0.30 2.19
C THR A 262 19.78 -0.72 2.58
N THR A 263 19.52 -0.92 3.87
CA THR A 263 18.45 -1.81 4.36
C THR A 263 17.08 -1.36 3.88
N SER A 264 16.76 -0.07 4.00
CA SER A 264 15.47 0.45 3.51
C SER A 264 15.32 0.29 2.00
N ALA A 265 16.41 0.49 1.24
CA ALA A 265 16.41 0.30 -0.20
C ALA A 265 16.22 -1.18 -0.59
N LEU A 266 16.89 -2.12 0.10
CA LEU A 266 16.73 -3.56 -0.10
C LEU A 266 15.29 -4.00 0.14
N MET A 267 14.71 -3.61 1.28
CA MET A 267 13.30 -3.92 1.60
C MET A 267 12.36 -3.37 0.52
N MET A 268 12.65 -2.16 0.04
CA MET A 268 11.83 -1.51 -0.99
C MET A 268 11.88 -2.23 -2.35
N MET A 269 12.95 -2.95 -2.69
CA MET A 269 13.00 -3.72 -3.95
C MET A 269 11.89 -4.77 -4.03
N HIS A 270 11.53 -5.41 -2.90
CA HIS A 270 10.42 -6.37 -2.85
C HIS A 270 9.07 -5.70 -3.10
N VAL A 271 8.88 -4.49 -2.54
CA VAL A 271 7.67 -3.69 -2.73
C VAL A 271 7.56 -3.23 -4.18
N LEU A 272 8.63 -2.67 -4.75
CA LEU A 272 8.67 -2.24 -6.16
C LEU A 272 8.39 -3.41 -7.11
N ARG A 273 9.04 -4.56 -6.92
CA ARG A 273 8.75 -5.77 -7.70
C ARG A 273 7.27 -6.15 -7.63
N SER A 274 6.72 -6.20 -6.43
CA SER A 274 5.34 -6.61 -6.19
C SER A 274 4.30 -5.62 -6.74
N ALA A 275 4.67 -4.34 -6.84
CA ALA A 275 3.86 -3.31 -7.48
C ALA A 275 3.88 -3.42 -9.01
N LEU A 276 4.97 -3.90 -9.59
CA LEU A 276 5.15 -4.02 -11.04
C LEU A 276 4.75 -5.40 -11.60
N GLN A 277 4.52 -6.42 -10.79
CA GLN A 277 4.17 -7.76 -11.27
C GLN A 277 2.67 -7.95 -11.51
N GLY A 278 2.33 -8.90 -12.38
CA GLY A 278 0.95 -9.30 -12.65
C GLY A 278 0.13 -8.16 -13.27
N ASN A 279 -1.03 -7.87 -12.70
CA ASN A 279 -1.89 -6.78 -13.17
C ASN A 279 -1.43 -5.38 -12.72
N GLY A 280 -0.33 -5.28 -11.98
CA GLY A 280 0.17 -4.03 -11.42
C GLY A 280 -0.63 -3.55 -10.21
N ARG A 281 0.07 -2.98 -9.22
CA ARG A 281 -0.49 -2.48 -7.97
C ARG A 281 0.07 -1.09 -7.64
N PRO A 282 -0.39 -0.03 -8.34
CA PRO A 282 0.15 1.32 -8.18
C PRO A 282 -0.04 1.88 -6.76
N GLU A 283 -1.02 1.36 -6.01
CA GLU A 283 -1.28 1.68 -4.61
C GLU A 283 -0.15 1.28 -3.64
N LEU A 284 0.73 0.34 -4.02
CA LEU A 284 1.89 -0.05 -3.21
C LEU A 284 3.04 0.97 -3.30
N ILE A 285 3.10 1.75 -4.38
CA ILE A 285 4.14 2.75 -4.64
C ILE A 285 3.51 4.06 -5.15
N PRO A 286 2.57 4.64 -4.40
CA PRO A 286 1.66 5.66 -4.91
C PRO A 286 2.37 6.93 -5.38
N SER A 287 3.55 7.25 -4.83
CA SER A 287 4.33 8.42 -5.23
C SER A 287 4.83 8.35 -6.68
N PHE A 288 4.88 7.18 -7.31
CA PHE A 288 5.25 7.02 -8.73
C PHE A 288 4.15 7.39 -9.71
N PHE A 289 2.89 7.37 -9.26
CA PHE A 289 1.71 7.57 -10.11
C PHE A 289 0.91 8.82 -9.73
N PHE A 290 0.88 9.17 -8.44
CA PHE A 290 -0.01 10.21 -7.92
C PHE A 290 0.78 11.34 -7.28
N SER A 291 0.29 12.58 -7.43
CA SER A 291 0.80 13.73 -6.68
C SER A 291 0.30 13.67 -5.25
N LEU A 292 1.18 13.33 -4.33
CA LEU A 292 0.87 13.22 -2.91
C LEU A 292 1.29 14.50 -2.17
N LYS A 293 0.77 14.66 -0.95
CA LYS A 293 1.15 15.72 0.00
C LYS A 293 1.17 15.14 1.41
N SER A 294 2.08 15.64 2.24
CA SER A 294 2.03 15.34 3.67
C SER A 294 0.73 15.88 4.30
N PRO A 295 0.13 15.17 5.27
CA PRO A 295 -1.00 15.69 6.04
C PRO A 295 -0.72 17.06 6.68
N ALA A 296 0.53 17.32 7.09
CA ALA A 296 0.93 18.61 7.64
C ALA A 296 0.83 19.75 6.62
N VAL A 297 1.08 19.46 5.34
CA VAL A 297 0.92 20.45 4.25
C VAL A 297 -0.55 20.75 4.01
N VAL A 298 -1.42 19.73 4.10
CA VAL A 298 -2.88 19.91 3.97
C VAL A 298 -3.40 20.80 5.11
N ALA A 299 -2.98 20.55 6.35
CA ALA A 299 -3.32 21.37 7.50
C ALA A 299 -2.86 22.83 7.33
N TYR A 300 -1.60 23.03 6.93
CA TYR A 300 -1.02 24.35 6.70
C TYR A 300 -1.80 25.16 5.65
N LEU A 301 -2.14 24.55 4.51
CA LEU A 301 -2.91 25.24 3.46
C LEU A 301 -4.32 25.63 3.96
N GLY A 302 -4.97 24.76 4.73
CA GLY A 302 -6.28 25.07 5.32
C GLY A 302 -6.23 26.23 6.31
N GLU A 303 -5.14 26.37 7.08
CA GLU A 303 -4.92 27.54 7.93
C GLU A 303 -4.69 28.81 7.13
N GLN A 304 -3.88 28.74 6.06
CA GLN A 304 -3.65 29.89 5.17
C GLN A 304 -4.94 30.37 4.50
N GLU A 305 -5.78 29.46 4.02
CA GLU A 305 -7.07 29.79 3.41
C GLU A 305 -7.98 30.54 4.40
N LYS A 306 -8.02 30.11 5.68
CA LYS A 306 -8.76 30.82 6.74
C LYS A 306 -8.23 32.22 6.97
N VAL A 307 -6.91 32.40 7.05
CA VAL A 307 -6.28 33.71 7.24
C VAL A 307 -6.59 34.64 6.07
N ILE A 308 -6.48 34.15 4.83
CA ILE A 308 -6.77 34.92 3.61
C ILE A 308 -8.25 35.31 3.57
N ALA A 309 -9.17 34.38 3.88
CA ALA A 309 -10.60 34.67 3.91
C ALA A 309 -10.93 35.79 4.92
N THR A 310 -10.26 35.81 6.07
CA THR A 310 -10.44 36.83 7.11
C THR A 310 -9.99 38.22 6.66
N HIS A 311 -8.94 38.31 5.83
CA HIS A 311 -8.42 39.58 5.30
C HIS A 311 -9.07 40.03 4.00
N SER A 312 -9.83 39.16 3.33
CA SER A 312 -10.52 39.48 2.06
C SER A 312 -11.97 39.92 2.27
N SER A 313 -12.47 39.84 3.51
CA SER A 313 -13.84 40.19 3.88
C SER A 313 -13.97 41.50 4.68
N GLY A 314 -12.89 42.29 4.75
CA GLY A 314 -12.87 43.67 5.25
C GLY A 314 -12.43 44.64 4.16
#